data_AF-A0A4U9H8L3-F1
#
_entry.id   AF-A0A4U9H8L3-F1
#
_cell.length_a   1.000
_cell.length_b   1.000
_cell.length_c   1.000
_cell.angle_alpha   90.00
_cell.angle_beta   90.00
_cell.angle_gamma   90.00
#
_symmetry.space_group_name_H-M   'P 1'
#
loop_
_entity.id
_entity.type
_entity.pdbx_description
1 polymer ?
#
loop_
_entity_poly.entity_id
_entity_poly.type
_entity_poly.pdbx_seq_one_letter_code
_entity_poly.pdbx_strand_id
1 'polypeptide(L)' 'MNAWSNGGAQNKMRIFQRYNPLKIAKYVKTLFRGRLYIKDVGAFEFDKGRILVPKVRDKRHLSVMSEVNRQVLLLQSEMG' A
#
# COMPACT_ATOMS: atom_id res chain seq x y z
N MET A 1 6.29 -26.74 24.67
CA MET A 1 5.05 -26.01 24.35
C MET A 1 5.35 -24.53 24.43
N ASN A 2 5.19 -23.78 23.34
CA ASN A 2 4.94 -22.34 23.34
C ASN A 2 4.16 -22.03 22.05
N ALA A 3 2.90 -21.67 22.25
CA ALA A 3 1.89 -21.52 21.22
C ALA A 3 2.21 -20.37 20.26
N TRP A 4 2.54 -20.72 19.02
CA TRP A 4 2.34 -19.85 17.86
C TRP A 4 1.31 -20.51 16.95
N SER A 5 0.14 -20.78 17.50
CA SER A 5 -1.07 -21.05 16.72
C SER A 5 -1.79 -19.71 16.57
N ASN A 6 -1.94 -19.23 15.34
CA ASN A 6 -3.22 -18.72 14.83
C ASN A 6 -3.09 -18.30 13.36
N GLY A 7 -3.82 -19.00 12.49
CA GLY A 7 -4.17 -18.51 11.17
C GLY A 7 -5.03 -17.26 11.31
N GLY A 8 -4.54 -16.16 10.72
CA GLY A 8 -5.25 -14.88 10.67
C GLY A 8 -4.42 -13.93 9.83
N ALA A 9 -4.64 -13.95 8.50
CA ALA A 9 -4.05 -13.09 7.47
C ALA A 9 -2.76 -12.35 7.88
N GLN A 10 -1.60 -12.89 7.48
CA GLN A 10 -0.32 -12.21 7.59
C GLN A 10 -0.49 -10.73 7.19
N ASN A 11 -0.40 -9.82 8.15
CA ASN A 11 -0.48 -8.39 7.94
C ASN A 11 0.84 -7.97 7.26
N LYS A 12 1.01 -8.35 5.99
CA LYS A 12 2.27 -8.24 5.25
C LYS A 12 2.60 -6.77 5.10
N MET A 13 3.68 -6.35 5.74
CA MET A 13 4.28 -5.03 5.56
C MET A 13 5.34 -5.12 4.46
N ARG A 14 5.26 -4.24 3.45
CA ARG A 14 6.32 -4.10 2.43
C ARG A 14 7.06 -2.79 2.59
N ILE A 15 8.39 -2.87 2.60
CA ILE A 15 9.26 -1.70 2.63
C ILE A 15 9.75 -1.39 1.21
N PHE A 16 9.53 -0.16 0.77
CA PHE A 16 10.04 0.39 -0.48
C PHE A 16 11.20 1.34 -0.16
N GLN A 17 12.42 0.94 -0.54
CA GLN A 17 13.63 1.74 -0.33
C GLN A 17 13.68 2.99 -1.22
N ARG A 18 12.87 3.03 -2.29
CA ARG A 18 12.76 4.16 -3.23
C ARG A 18 11.29 4.39 -3.56
N TYR A 19 10.92 5.63 -3.79
CA TYR A 19 9.60 5.99 -4.27
C TYR A 19 9.46 5.63 -5.76
N ASN A 20 8.58 4.70 -6.08
CA ASN A 20 8.18 4.36 -7.45
C ASN A 20 6.67 4.06 -7.45
N PRO A 21 5.83 5.02 -7.85
CA PRO A 21 4.38 4.91 -7.78
C PRO A 21 3.83 3.65 -8.44
N LEU A 22 4.36 3.29 -9.62
CA LEU A 22 3.89 2.13 -10.38
C LEU A 22 4.22 0.80 -9.67
N LYS A 23 5.44 0.63 -9.14
CA LYS A 23 5.82 -0.57 -8.38
C LYS A 23 5.00 -0.71 -7.10
N ILE A 24 4.72 0.41 -6.44
CA ILE A 24 3.89 0.45 -5.23
C ILE A 24 2.43 0.11 -5.59
N ALA A 25 1.89 0.69 -6.66
CA ALA A 25 0.55 0.42 -7.15
C ALA A 25 0.36 -1.06 -7.53
N LYS A 26 1.35 -1.69 -8.17
CA LYS A 26 1.32 -3.14 -8.43
C LYS A 26 1.19 -3.95 -7.14
N TYR A 27 1.96 -3.61 -6.11
CA TYR A 27 1.87 -4.27 -4.81
C TYR A 27 0.49 -4.10 -4.15
N VAL A 28 -0.02 -2.86 -4.15
CA VAL A 28 -1.36 -2.53 -3.61
C VAL A 28 -2.46 -3.23 -4.40
N LYS A 29 -2.37 -3.30 -5.74
CA LYS A 29 -3.33 -3.99 -6.60
C LYS A 29 -3.33 -5.50 -6.35
N THR A 30 -2.15 -6.12 -6.17
CA THR A 30 -2.03 -7.58 -6.01
C THR A 30 -2.57 -8.07 -4.67
N LEU A 31 -2.49 -7.27 -3.60
CA LEU A 31 -2.96 -7.66 -2.27
C LEU A 31 -4.27 -6.98 -1.91
N PHE A 32 -5.20 -7.72 -1.30
CA PHE A 32 -6.50 -7.15 -0.94
C PHE A 32 -6.39 -6.13 0.21
N ARG A 33 -5.49 -6.34 1.18
CA ARG A 33 -5.25 -5.43 2.32
C ARG A 33 -3.82 -5.54 2.81
N GLY A 34 -3.30 -4.49 3.44
CA GLY A 34 -1.99 -4.54 4.09
C GLY A 34 -1.41 -3.19 4.44
N ARG A 35 -0.09 -3.17 4.65
CA ARG A 35 0.68 -1.98 4.99
C ARG A 35 1.91 -1.85 4.12
N LEU A 36 2.33 -0.62 3.86
CA LEU A 36 3.59 -0.35 3.20
C LEU A 36 4.31 0.82 3.87
N TYR A 37 5.64 0.79 3.80
CA TYR A 37 6.49 1.88 4.24
C TYR A 37 7.35 2.34 3.06
N ILE A 38 7.39 3.64 2.81
CA ILE A 38 8.23 4.25 1.79
C ILE A 38 9.30 5.04 2.52
N LYS A 39 10.57 4.70 2.27
CA LYS A 39 11.71 5.39 2.88
C LYS A 39 11.61 6.90 2.63
N ASP A 40 11.86 7.68 3.68
CA ASP A 40 11.84 9.15 3.69
C ASP A 40 10.47 9.78 3.39
N VAL A 41 9.39 9.00 3.31
CA VAL A 41 8.02 9.48 3.14
C VAL A 41 7.20 9.09 4.36
N GLY A 42 7.01 7.79 4.61
CA GLY A 42 6.19 7.32 5.72
C GLY A 42 5.46 6.01 5.46
N ALA A 43 4.61 5.64 6.42
CA ALA A 43 3.80 4.44 6.39
C ALA A 43 2.39 4.72 5.84
N PHE A 44 1.87 3.75 5.10
CA PHE A 44 0.54 3.79 4.51
C PHE A 44 -0.17 2.46 4.77
N GLU A 45 -1.48 2.54 4.98
CA GLU A 45 -2.37 1.39 5.04
C GLU A 45 -3.20 1.35 3.75
N PHE A 46 -3.52 0.15 3.28
CA PHE A 46 -4.36 -0.03 2.11
C PHE A 46 -5.36 -1.15 2.34
N ASP A 47 -6.54 -0.98 1.73
CA ASP A 47 -7.62 -1.96 1.72
C ASP A 47 -8.34 -1.92 0.38
N LYS A 48 -8.84 -3.08 -0.07
CA LYS A 48 -9.50 -3.30 -1.35
C LYS A 48 -8.74 -2.70 -2.54
N GLY A 49 -7.41 -2.84 -2.51
CA GLY A 49 -6.52 -2.33 -3.55
C GLY A 49 -6.41 -0.80 -3.60
N ARG A 50 -6.67 -0.08 -2.50
CA ARG A 50 -6.54 1.38 -2.44
C ARG A 50 -5.81 1.81 -1.17
N ILE A 51 -4.86 2.73 -1.31
CA ILE A 51 -4.27 3.41 -0.16
C ILE A 51 -5.35 4.24 0.53
N LEU A 52 -5.50 4.03 1.84
CA LEU A 52 -6.41 4.77 2.70
C LEU A 52 -5.86 6.16 3.01
N VAL A 53 -6.70 7.06 3.51
CA VAL A 53 -6.25 8.37 3.99
C VAL A 53 -5.15 8.18 5.03
N PRO A 54 -3.94 8.74 4.82
CA PRO A 54 -2.83 8.54 5.74
C PRO A 54 -3.13 9.15 7.11
N LYS A 55 -2.62 8.52 8.17
CA LYS A 55 -2.72 9.04 9.55
C LYS A 55 -2.06 10.43 9.67
N VAL A 56 -0.95 10.63 8.96
CA VAL A 56 -0.28 11.93 8.81
C VAL A 56 -0.90 12.65 7.61
N ARG A 57 -1.65 13.73 7.86
CA ARG A 57 -2.43 14.44 6.83
C ARG A 57 -1.69 15.61 6.18
N ASP A 58 -0.38 15.51 6.01
CA ASP A 58 0.40 16.54 5.32
C ASP A 58 0.23 16.44 3.79
N LYS A 59 0.62 17.51 3.08
CA LYS A 59 0.51 17.58 1.62
C LYS A 59 1.25 16.45 0.92
N ARG A 60 2.40 16.02 1.45
CA ARG A 60 3.25 15.01 0.82
C ARG A 60 2.60 13.63 0.86
N HIS A 61 2.07 13.23 2.01
CA HIS A 61 1.36 11.97 2.19
C HIS A 61 0.08 11.90 1.35
N LEU A 62 -0.67 13.00 1.29
CA LEU A 62 -1.89 13.09 0.48
C LEU A 62 -1.57 13.01 -1.03
N SER A 63 -0.50 13.65 -1.49
CA SER A 63 -0.03 13.54 -2.89
C SER A 63 0.38 12.11 -3.22
N VAL A 64 1.17 11.46 -2.35
CA VAL A 64 1.61 10.07 -2.55
C VAL A 64 0.44 9.10 -2.62
N MET A 65 -0.53 9.24 -1.70
CA MET A 65 -1.77 8.44 -1.73
C MET A 65 -2.49 8.61 -3.08
N SER A 66 -2.71 9.87 -3.50
CA SER A 66 -3.47 10.18 -4.70
C SER A 66 -2.79 9.65 -5.96
N GLU A 67 -1.47 9.83 -6.06
CA GLU A 67 -0.67 9.35 -7.18
C GLU A 67 -0.67 7.83 -7.29
N VAL A 68 -0.45 7.12 -6.18
CA VAL A 68 -0.47 5.64 -6.19
C VAL A 68 -1.87 5.11 -6.53
N ASN A 69 -2.93 5.68 -5.95
CA ASN A 69 -4.30 5.26 -6.25
C ASN A 69 -4.67 5.49 -7.72
N ARG A 70 -4.18 6.58 -8.35
CA ARG A 70 -4.33 6.81 -9.79
C ARG A 70 -3.65 5.72 -10.61
N GLN A 71 -2.44 5.32 -10.24
CA GLN A 71 -1.73 4.22 -10.90
C GLN A 71 -2.43 2.87 -10.74
N VAL A 72 -3.05 2.60 -9.57
CA VAL A 72 -3.87 1.40 -9.40
C VAL A 72 -5.06 1.40 -10.36
N LEU A 73 -5.76 2.53 -10.51
CA LEU A 73 -6.89 2.65 -11.42
C LEU A 73 -6.50 2.42 -12.88
N LEU A 74 -5.36 2.97 -13.31
CA LEU A 74 -4.82 2.73 -14.65
C LEU A 74 -4.51 1.24 -14.87
N LEU A 75 -3.81 0.61 -13.92
CA LEU A 75 -3.51 -0.83 -13.97
C LEU A 75 -4.77 -1.70 -13.97
N GLN A 76 -5.89 -1.24 -13.39
CA GLN A 76 -7.18 -1.94 -13.45
C GLN A 76 -7.83 -1.82 -14.82
N SER A 77 -7.66 -0.67 -15.50
CA SER A 77 -8.26 -0.38 -16.80
C SER A 77 -7.55 -1.09 -17.96
N GLU A 78 -6.26 -1.38 -17.82
CA GLU A 78 -5.46 -2.12 -18.82
C GLU A 78 -5.80 -3.63 -18.93
N MET A 79 -6.67 -4.15 -18.05
CA MET A 79 -7.10 -5.56 -18.04
C MET A 79 -8.60 -5.74 -18.36
N GLY A 80 -9.24 -4.70 -18.90
CA GLY A 80 -10.65 -4.71 -19.33
C GLY A 80 -10.79 -4.88 -20.83
#